data_AF-A0AAW7ZMT2-F1
#
_entry.id   AF-A0AAW7ZMT2-F1
#
_cell.length_a   1.000
_cell.length_b   1.000
_cell.length_c   1.000
_cell.angle_alpha   90.00
_cell.angle_beta   90.00
_cell.angle_gamma   90.00
#
_symmetry.space_group_name_H-M   'P 1'
#
loop_
_entity.id
_entity.type
_entity.pdbx_description
1 polymer ?
#
loop_
_entity_poly.entity_id
_entity_poly.type
_entity_poly.pdbx_seq_one_letter_code
_entity_poly.pdbx_strand_id
1 'polypeptide(L)'
;MHQKTHIDVLINQFREALLHPISVQMVKAFLDHYSQSDQTAIHSAYRIGVRYYGYETPKQDDEPVHREVVAHINSAECASILFTKRNELSNAFSYFQRFTTQQQRDDF
;
A
#
# COMPACT_ATOMS: atom_id res chain seq x y z
N MET A 1 13.32 18.37 -7.11
CA MET A 1 12.18 17.92 -6.29
C MET A 1 11.57 16.73 -7.01
N HIS A 2 11.51 15.54 -6.40
CA HIS A 2 10.85 14.39 -7.01
C HIS A 2 9.33 14.62 -7.00
N GLN A 3 8.67 14.43 -8.13
CA GLN A 3 7.21 14.52 -8.22
C GLN A 3 6.60 13.37 -7.42
N LYS A 4 5.65 13.66 -6.53
CA LYS A 4 4.92 12.62 -5.80
C LYS A 4 4.00 11.89 -6.76
N THR A 5 4.12 10.58 -6.83
CA THR A 5 3.23 9.72 -7.63
C THR A 5 1.84 9.62 -7.00
N HIS A 6 0.85 9.13 -7.75
CA HIS A 6 -0.49 8.86 -7.22
C HIS A 6 -0.43 7.90 -6.03
N ILE A 7 0.31 6.79 -6.15
CA ILE A 7 0.49 5.83 -5.06
C ILE A 7 1.22 6.44 -3.84
N ASP A 8 2.16 7.35 -4.04
CA ASP A 8 2.80 8.08 -2.92
C ASP A 8 1.81 8.97 -2.17
N VAL A 9 0.83 9.57 -2.86
CA VAL A 9 -0.23 10.36 -2.22
C VAL A 9 -1.14 9.45 -1.40
N LEU A 10 -1.61 8.35 -1.99
CA LEU A 10 -2.46 7.36 -1.30
C LEU A 10 -1.80 6.81 -0.03
N ILE A 11 -0.53 6.43 -0.12
CA ILE A 11 0.25 5.92 1.00
C ILE A 11 0.36 6.96 2.12
N ASN A 12 0.66 8.22 1.79
CA ASN A 12 0.82 9.27 2.79
C ASN A 12 -0.50 9.56 3.51
N GLN A 13 -1.60 9.70 2.76
CA GLN A 13 -2.93 9.89 3.33
C GLN A 13 -3.33 8.73 4.25
N PHE A 14 -2.99 7.50 3.87
CA PHE A 14 -3.28 6.34 4.70
C PHE A 14 -2.40 6.31 5.96
N ARG A 15 -1.10 6.62 5.85
CA ARG A 15 -0.19 6.73 7.02
C ARG A 15 -0.67 7.79 8.01
N GLU A 16 -1.15 8.93 7.53
CA GLU A 16 -1.73 9.98 8.38
C GLU A 16 -2.97 9.46 9.13
N ALA A 17 -3.86 8.72 8.44
CA ALA A 17 -5.00 8.09 9.08
C ALA A 17 -4.60 7.07 10.16
N LEU A 18 -3.46 6.37 10.01
CA LEU A 18 -2.92 5.41 11.00
C LEU A 18 -2.38 6.07 12.28
N LEU A 19 -2.10 7.37 12.28
CA LEU A 19 -1.61 8.09 13.46
C LEU A 19 -2.70 8.28 14.54
N HIS A 20 -3.95 8.01 14.18
CA HIS A 20 -5.09 8.07 15.08
C HIS A 20 -5.50 6.67 15.56
N PRO A 21 -6.16 6.54 16.73
CA PRO A 21 -6.75 5.28 17.15
C PRO A 21 -7.64 4.71 16.03
N ILE A 22 -7.24 3.57 15.49
CA ILE A 22 -7.87 3.00 14.30
C ILE A 22 -8.73 1.80 14.69
N SER A 23 -9.84 1.64 13.96
CA SER A 23 -10.70 0.46 13.99
C SER A 23 -10.85 -0.10 12.57
N VAL A 24 -11.32 -1.34 12.44
CA VAL A 24 -11.65 -1.91 11.13
C VAL A 24 -12.67 -1.04 10.39
N GLN A 25 -13.68 -0.51 11.09
CA GLN A 25 -14.68 0.37 10.48
C GLN A 25 -14.06 1.66 9.94
N MET A 26 -13.08 2.24 10.65
CA MET A 26 -12.39 3.45 10.18
C MET A 26 -11.51 3.17 8.96
N VAL A 27 -10.80 2.03 8.94
CA VAL A 27 -10.02 1.62 7.76
C VAL A 27 -10.94 1.35 6.57
N LYS A 28 -12.06 0.66 6.78
CA LYS A 28 -13.06 0.43 5.74
C LYS A 28 -13.63 1.75 5.23
N ALA A 29 -14.06 2.63 6.13
CA ALA A 29 -14.57 3.94 5.76
C ALA A 29 -13.54 4.71 4.95
N PHE A 30 -12.27 4.73 5.36
CA PHE A 30 -11.18 5.33 4.59
C PHE A 30 -11.09 4.75 3.18
N LEU A 31 -11.01 3.41 3.05
CA LEU A 31 -10.91 2.75 1.74
C LEU A 31 -12.13 3.02 0.85
N ASP A 32 -13.33 3.09 1.42
CA ASP A 32 -14.57 3.37 0.69
C ASP A 32 -14.60 4.80 0.07
N HIS A 33 -13.70 5.72 0.46
CA HIS A 33 -13.53 7.02 -0.21
C HIS A 33 -12.73 6.92 -1.53
N TYR A 34 -12.07 5.79 -1.76
CA TYR A 34 -11.21 5.58 -2.92
C TYR A 34 -11.81 4.57 -3.90
N SER A 35 -11.41 4.67 -5.17
CA SER A 35 -11.83 3.70 -6.19
C SER A 35 -11.32 2.29 -5.86
N GLN A 36 -11.95 1.26 -6.41
CA GLN A 36 -11.47 -0.13 -6.24
C GLN A 36 -10.03 -0.30 -6.73
N SER A 37 -9.64 0.45 -7.78
CA SER A 37 -8.26 0.48 -8.28
C SER A 37 -7.29 1.02 -7.24
N ASP A 38 -7.63 2.12 -6.58
CA ASP A 38 -6.81 2.73 -5.53
C ASP A 38 -6.72 1.86 -4.28
N GLN A 39 -7.81 1.22 -3.89
CA GLN A 39 -7.81 0.26 -2.78
C GLN A 39 -6.89 -0.93 -3.07
N THR A 40 -6.96 -1.45 -4.31
CA THR A 40 -6.07 -2.50 -4.82
C THR A 40 -4.61 -2.01 -4.81
N ALA A 41 -4.38 -0.76 -5.18
CA ALA A 41 -3.05 -0.16 -5.21
C ALA A 41 -2.45 -0.04 -3.80
N ILE A 42 -3.21 0.47 -2.82
CA ILE A 42 -2.79 0.58 -1.41
C ILE A 42 -2.42 -0.81 -0.86
N HIS A 43 -3.26 -1.81 -1.09
CA HIS A 43 -2.98 -3.17 -0.63
C HIS A 43 -1.76 -3.79 -1.32
N SER A 44 -1.61 -3.56 -2.63
CA SER A 44 -0.45 -4.06 -3.40
C SER A 44 0.84 -3.42 -2.92
N ALA A 45 0.85 -2.11 -2.67
CA ALA A 45 1.99 -1.40 -2.10
C ALA A 45 2.38 -1.95 -0.72
N TYR A 46 1.40 -2.27 0.13
CA TYR A 46 1.66 -2.96 1.39
C TYR A 46 2.34 -4.32 1.17
N ARG A 47 1.81 -5.18 0.28
CA ARG A 47 2.38 -6.52 0.02
C ARG A 47 3.81 -6.45 -0.52
N ILE A 48 4.05 -5.56 -1.48
CA ILE A 48 5.39 -5.33 -2.05
C ILE A 48 6.33 -4.83 -0.94
N GLY A 49 5.87 -3.91 -0.11
CA GLY A 49 6.61 -3.40 1.05
C GLY A 49 7.04 -4.50 2.02
N VAL A 50 6.12 -5.40 2.40
CA VAL A 50 6.41 -6.55 3.25
C VAL A 50 7.38 -7.52 2.58
N ARG A 51 7.27 -7.77 1.27
CA ARG A 51 8.21 -8.63 0.53
C ARG A 51 9.64 -8.14 0.66
N TYR A 52 9.86 -6.83 0.72
CA TYR A 52 11.18 -6.24 0.87
C TYR A 52 11.70 -6.18 2.31
N TYR A 53 10.96 -6.69 3.30
CA TYR A 53 11.47 -6.79 4.67
C TYR A 53 12.77 -7.61 4.72
N GLY A 54 13.80 -7.04 5.37
CA GLY A 54 15.11 -7.67 5.50
C GLY A 54 16.02 -7.56 4.28
N TYR A 55 15.60 -6.92 3.19
CA TYR A 55 16.48 -6.61 2.06
C TYR A 55 17.26 -5.31 2.30
N GLU A 56 18.52 -5.28 1.84
CA GLU A 56 19.43 -4.14 2.05
C GLU A 56 19.50 -3.19 0.85
N THR A 57 19.22 -3.67 -0.36
CA THR A 57 19.30 -2.90 -1.61
C THR A 57 18.01 -2.96 -2.44
N PRO A 58 17.63 -1.85 -3.12
CA PRO A 58 16.51 -1.84 -4.06
C PRO A 58 16.66 -2.98 -5.08
N LYS A 59 15.64 -3.84 -5.18
CA LYS A 59 15.56 -4.84 -6.24
C LYS A 59 14.54 -4.35 -7.26
N GLN A 60 14.82 -4.55 -8.54
CA GLN A 60 13.75 -4.40 -9.53
C GLN A 60 12.65 -5.37 -9.16
N ASP A 61 11.45 -4.85 -8.95
CA ASP A 61 10.25 -5.69 -8.92
C ASP A 61 10.15 -6.43 -10.27
N ASP A 62 10.53 -7.69 -10.21
CA ASP A 62 10.66 -8.65 -11.31
C ASP A 62 9.49 -9.64 -11.33
N GLU A 63 8.63 -9.60 -10.31
CA GLU A 63 7.35 -10.27 -10.38
C GLU A 63 6.38 -9.41 -11.18
N PRO A 64 5.65 -9.99 -12.15
CA PRO A 64 4.47 -9.35 -12.70
C PRO A 64 3.49 -9.28 -11.54
N VAL A 65 3.49 -8.18 -10.79
CA VAL A 65 2.61 -7.97 -9.64
C VAL A 65 1.25 -8.48 -10.06
N HIS A 66 0.83 -9.63 -9.50
CA HIS A 66 -0.45 -10.23 -9.79
C HIS A 66 -1.52 -9.33 -9.18
N ARG A 67 -1.74 -8.16 -9.81
CA ARG A 67 -2.86 -7.27 -9.58
C ARG A 67 -4.16 -8.05 -9.72
N GLU A 68 -4.17 -9.12 -10.52
CA GLU A 68 -5.27 -10.08 -10.65
C GLU A 68 -5.69 -10.71 -9.31
N VAL A 69 -4.76 -11.10 -8.43
CA VAL A 69 -5.12 -11.69 -7.13
C VAL A 69 -5.67 -10.62 -6.17
N VAL A 70 -5.17 -9.38 -6.25
CA VAL A 70 -5.64 -8.27 -5.42
C VAL A 70 -6.96 -7.69 -5.93
N ALA A 71 -7.22 -7.75 -7.24
CA ALA A 71 -8.46 -7.28 -7.86
C ALA A 71 -9.71 -8.03 -7.36
N HIS A 72 -9.53 -9.24 -6.81
CA HIS A 72 -10.61 -10.03 -6.23
C HIS A 72 -10.84 -9.77 -4.73
N ILE A 73 -9.99 -9.00 -4.06
CA ILE A 73 -10.15 -8.65 -2.65
C ILE A 73 -11.12 -7.48 -2.56
N ASN A 74 -12.24 -7.67 -1.85
CA ASN A 74 -13.21 -6.59 -1.66
C ASN A 74 -12.74 -5.60 -0.57
N SER A 75 -13.38 -4.42 -0.49
CA SER A 75 -12.94 -3.34 0.43
C SER A 75 -12.93 -3.77 1.90
N ALA A 76 -13.85 -4.65 2.31
CA ALA A 76 -13.94 -5.15 3.68
C ALA A 76 -12.79 -6.12 4.01
N GLU A 77 -12.42 -6.99 3.08
CA GLU A 77 -11.28 -7.90 3.22
C GLU A 77 -9.96 -7.11 3.25
N CYS A 78 -9.80 -6.15 2.35
CA CYS A 78 -8.66 -5.23 2.33
C CYS A 78 -8.53 -4.47 3.65
N ALA A 79 -9.64 -3.91 4.16
CA ALA A 79 -9.66 -3.22 5.44
C ALA A 79 -9.26 -4.11 6.61
N SER A 80 -9.73 -5.36 6.63
CA SER A 80 -9.40 -6.34 7.68
C SER A 80 -7.90 -6.67 7.68
N ILE A 81 -7.30 -6.89 6.50
CA ILE A 81 -5.87 -7.15 6.36
C ILE A 81 -5.04 -5.96 6.84
N LEU A 82 -5.34 -4.76 6.34
CA LEU A 82 -4.61 -3.54 6.70
C LEU A 82 -4.75 -3.23 8.19
N PHE A 83 -5.95 -3.39 8.77
CA PHE A 83 -6.16 -3.21 10.21
C PHE A 83 -5.36 -4.21 11.05
N THR A 84 -5.40 -5.49 10.68
CA THR A 84 -4.68 -6.56 11.40
C THR A 84 -3.18 -6.30 11.38
N LYS A 85 -2.68 -5.73 10.28
CA LYS A 85 -1.27 -5.48 10.03
C LYS A 85 -0.83 -4.04 10.30
N ARG A 86 -1.67 -3.24 10.97
CA ARG A 86 -1.46 -1.79 11.16
C ARG A 86 -0.12 -1.40 11.78
N ASN A 87 0.42 -2.23 12.66
CA ASN A 87 1.71 -1.98 13.31
C ASN A 87 2.91 -2.14 12.35
N GLU A 88 2.72 -2.89 11.25
CA GLU A 88 3.74 -3.15 10.23
C GLU A 88 3.57 -2.22 9.01
N LEU A 89 2.39 -1.62 8.82
CA LEU A 89 2.06 -0.80 7.64
C LEU A 89 3.06 0.33 7.37
N SER A 90 3.46 1.08 8.40
CA SER A 90 4.39 2.19 8.23
C SER A 90 5.73 1.70 7.68
N ASN A 91 6.22 0.56 8.18
CA ASN A 91 7.45 -0.06 7.68
C ASN A 91 7.23 -0.61 6.26
N ALA A 92 6.11 -1.29 6.00
CA ALA A 92 5.81 -1.81 4.67
C ALA A 92 5.82 -0.69 3.61
N PHE A 93 5.11 0.41 3.85
CA PHE A 93 5.09 1.52 2.91
C PHE A 93 6.45 2.20 2.74
N SER A 94 7.22 2.36 3.83
CA SER A 94 8.59 2.87 3.73
C SER A 94 9.49 1.96 2.88
N TYR A 95 9.35 0.63 3.01
CA TYR A 95 10.06 -0.33 2.18
C TYR A 95 9.58 -0.28 0.73
N PHE A 96 8.27 -0.20 0.47
CA PHE A 96 7.74 -0.01 -0.88
C PHE A 96 8.37 1.22 -1.55
N GLN A 97 8.36 2.38 -0.88
CA GLN A 97 8.93 3.62 -1.41
C GLN A 97 10.45 3.54 -1.63
N ARG A 98 11.18 2.86 -0.75
CA ARG A 98 12.64 2.73 -0.84
C ARG A 98 13.11 1.71 -1.88
N PHE A 99 12.33 0.67 -2.12
CA PHE A 99 12.73 -0.48 -2.94
C PHE A 99 12.01 -0.55 -4.28
N THR A 100 11.10 0.39 -4.59
CA THR A 100 10.56 0.59 -5.94
C THR A 100 11.25 1.75 -6.66
N THR A 101 11.35 1.66 -7.98
CA THR A 101 11.79 2.77 -8.84
C THR A 101 10.70 3.82 -9.02
N GLN A 102 11.06 5.02 -9.48
CA GLN A 102 10.08 6.06 -9.79
C GLN A 102 9.09 5.62 -10.87
N GLN A 103 9.59 5.03 -11.97
CA GLN A 103 8.76 4.50 -13.05
C GLN A 103 7.73 3.48 -12.55
N GLN A 104 8.15 2.55 -11.67
CA GLN A 104 7.22 1.57 -11.09
C GLN A 104 6.12 2.19 -10.23
N ARG A 105 6.40 3.33 -9.59
CA ARG A 105 5.39 4.09 -8.84
C ARG A 105 4.51 4.95 -9.75
N ASP A 106 5.04 5.43 -10.88
CA ASP A 106 4.28 6.16 -11.88
C ASP A 106 3.28 5.25 -12.63
N ASP A 107 3.65 3.98 -12.83
CA ASP A 107 2.82 2.94 -13.46
C ASP A 107 1.78 2.32 -12.50
N PHE A 108 1.70 2.83 -11.27
CA PHE A 108 0.91 2.30 -10.16
C PHE A 108 -0.42 3.02 -9.98
#